data_AF-A0A6P0MTG8-F1
#
_entry.id   AF-A0A6P0MTG8-F1
#
_cell.length_a   1.000
_cell.length_b   1.000
_cell.length_c   1.000
_cell.angle_alpha   90.00
_cell.angle_beta   90.00
_cell.angle_gamma   90.00
#
_symmetry.space_group_name_H-M   'P 1'
#
loop_
_entity.id
_entity.type
_entity.pdbx_description
1 polymer ?
#
loop_
_entity_poly.entity_id
_entity_poly.type
_entity_poly.pdbx_seq_one_letter_code
_entity_poly.pdbx_strand_id
1 'polypeptide(L)' 'MDENRSQAYLKLIQSLLDSPRGEEAQILQANSELVDAGLVQVMVSVAEHLAAEGSQNATR' A
#
# COMPACT_ATOMS: atom_id res chain seq x y z
N MET A 1 16.70 -0.43 12.27
CA MET A 1 15.36 -0.46 11.67
C MET A 1 15.54 -0.07 10.23
N ASP A 2 15.21 -0.96 9.29
CA ASP A 2 15.34 -0.69 7.86
C ASP A 2 14.32 0.37 7.42
N GLU A 3 14.60 1.64 7.71
CA GLU A 3 13.79 2.80 7.32
C GLU A 3 13.53 2.82 5.80
N ASN A 4 14.46 2.21 5.06
CA ASN A 4 14.36 1.97 3.63
C ASN A 4 13.22 1.00 3.25
N ARG A 5 12.95 -0.03 4.06
CA ARG A 5 11.87 -1.00 3.80
C ARG A 5 10.50 -0.37 3.99
N SER A 6 10.31 0.41 5.05
CA SER A 6 9.04 1.11 5.30
C SER A 6 8.66 2.04 4.14
N GLN A 7 9.62 2.79 3.61
CA GLN A 7 9.39 3.62 2.41
C GLN A 7 9.14 2.79 1.16
N ALA A 8 9.82 1.65 1.00
CA ALA A 8 9.62 0.74 -0.12
C ALA A 8 8.21 0.12 -0.11
N TYR A 9 7.70 -0.27 1.06
CA TYR A 9 6.32 -0.75 1.22
C TYR A 9 5.32 0.34 0.86
N LEU A 10 5.50 1.57 1.36
CA LEU A 10 4.60 2.68 1.03
C LEU A 10 4.56 2.96 -0.47
N LYS A 11 5.72 2.96 -1.14
CA LYS A 11 5.78 3.11 -2.61
C LYS A 11 5.06 1.97 -3.33
N LEU A 12 5.27 0.72 -2.90
CA LEU A 12 4.61 -0.43 -3.49
C LEU A 12 3.09 -0.33 -3.35
N ILE A 13 2.60 0.00 -2.15
CA ILE A 13 1.17 0.18 -1.88
C ILE A 13 0.59 1.29 -2.74
N GLN A 14 1.29 2.43 -2.86
CA GLN A 14 0.83 3.54 -3.68
C GLN A 14 0.76 3.16 -5.16
N SER A 15 1.76 2.41 -5.67
CA SER A 15 1.70 1.87 -7.03
C SER A 15 0.53 0.90 -7.22
N LEU A 16 0.19 0.07 -6.22
CA LEU A 16 -0.97 -0.81 -6.29
C LEU A 16 -2.30 -0.05 -6.31
N LEU A 17 -2.39 1.07 -5.59
CA LEU A 17 -3.60 1.92 -5.56
C LEU A 17 -3.78 2.73 -6.85
N ASP A 18 -2.69 3.17 -7.49
CA ASP A 18 -2.71 3.92 -8.76
C ASP A 18 -2.82 2.99 -9.99
N SER A 19 -2.41 1.73 -9.83
CA SER A 19 -2.40 0.73 -10.89
C SER A 19 -3.79 0.47 -11.46
N PRO A 20 -3.93 0.36 -12.80
CA PRO A 20 -5.14 -0.16 -13.41
C PRO A 20 -5.33 -1.64 -13.07
N ARG A 21 -6.59 -2.09 -13.11
CA ARG A 21 -6.96 -3.49 -12.84
C ARG A 21 -6.22 -4.45 -13.78
N GLY A 22 -5.46 -5.37 -13.19
CA GLY A 22 -4.69 -6.41 -13.89
C GLY A 22 -3.17 -6.19 -13.86
N GLU A 23 -2.71 -5.00 -13.46
CA GLU A 23 -1.27 -4.70 -13.33
C GLU A 23 -0.74 -4.92 -11.89
N GLU A 24 -1.64 -5.06 -10.90
CA GLU A 24 -1.26 -5.26 -9.50
C GLU A 24 -0.38 -6.50 -9.31
N ALA A 25 -0.68 -7.59 -10.03
CA ALA A 25 0.08 -8.84 -9.97
C ALA A 25 1.51 -8.68 -10.51
N GLN A 26 1.72 -7.88 -11.55
CA GLN A 26 3.04 -7.62 -12.11
C GLN A 26 3.87 -6.76 -11.16
N ILE A 27 3.24 -5.74 -10.56
CA ILE A 27 3.86 -4.86 -9.56
C ILE A 27 4.29 -5.68 -8.33
N LEU A 28 3.44 -6.56 -7.83
CA LEU A 28 3.77 -7.46 -6.72
C LEU A 28 4.90 -8.43 -7.08
N GLN A 29 4.89 -8.98 -8.29
CA GLN A 29 5.94 -9.90 -8.75
C GLN A 29 7.30 -9.20 -8.87
N ALA A 30 7.33 -7.98 -9.42
CA ALA A 30 8.54 -7.16 -9.52
C ALA A 30 9.12 -6.76 -8.16
N ASN A 31 8.28 -6.70 -7.13
CA ASN A 31 8.67 -6.34 -5.76
C ASN A 31 8.54 -7.51 -4.78
N SER A 32 8.69 -8.74 -5.26
CA SER A 32 8.47 -9.96 -4.45
C SER A 32 9.30 -10.01 -3.15
N GLU A 33 10.46 -9.36 -3.11
CA GLU A 33 11.30 -9.22 -1.90
C GLU A 33 10.66 -8.38 -0.77
N LEU A 34 9.69 -7.54 -1.14
CA LEU A 34 8.89 -6.70 -0.25
C LEU A 34 7.55 -7.36 0.09
N VAL A 35 7.17 -8.46 -0.54
CA VAL A 35 5.91 -9.16 -0.25
C VAL A 35 6.09 -10.05 0.97
N ASP A 36 6.05 -9.43 2.15
CA ASP A 36 6.17 -10.09 3.44
C ASP A 36 5.11 -9.60 4.45
N ALA A 37 5.19 -10.10 5.67
CA ALA A 37 4.28 -9.70 6.74
C ALA A 37 4.36 -8.19 7.06
N GLY A 38 5.51 -7.55 6.84
CA GLY A 38 5.70 -6.11 7.03
C GLY A 38 4.87 -5.30 6.04
N LEU A 39 4.84 -5.68 4.78
CA LEU A 39 3.98 -5.06 3.77
C LEU A 39 2.51 -5.12 4.16
N VAL A 40 2.03 -6.29 4.61
CA VAL A 40 0.62 -6.47 5.03
C VAL A 40 0.28 -5.51 6.17
N GLN A 41 1.17 -5.34 7.13
CA GLN A 41 0.93 -4.43 8.26
C GLN A 41 0.84 -2.97 7.82
N VAL A 42 1.69 -2.53 6.89
CA VAL A 42 1.62 -1.18 6.32
C VAL A 42 0.36 -0.99 5.47
N MET A 43 -0.04 -2.00 4.69
CA MET A 43 -1.29 -1.97 3.91
C MET A 43 -2.51 -1.75 4.79
N VAL A 44 -2.57 -2.41 5.96
CA VAL A 44 -3.66 -2.22 6.92
C VAL A 44 -3.66 -0.78 7.44
N SER A 45 -2.52 -0.24 7.88
CA SER A 45 -2.45 1.14 8.36
C SER A 45 -2.83 2.17 7.29
N VAL A 46 -2.42 1.97 6.03
CA VAL A 46 -2.81 2.83 4.92
C VAL A 46 -4.32 2.72 4.65
N ALA A 47 -4.88 1.52 4.66
CA ALA A 47 -6.32 1.32 4.47
C ALA A 47 -7.15 1.95 5.61
N GLU A 48 -6.70 1.84 6.86
CA GLU A 48 -7.31 2.51 8.01
C GLU A 48 -7.26 4.04 7.86
N HIS A 49 -6.12 4.59 7.42
CA HIS A 49 -5.97 6.02 7.17
C HIS A 49 -6.90 6.50 6.04
N LEU A 50 -6.93 5.79 4.91
CA LEU A 50 -7.83 6.10 3.79
C LEU A 50 -9.31 5.97 4.19
N ALA A 51 -9.66 4.99 5.01
CA ALA A 51 -11.02 4.85 5.52
C ALA A 51 -11.41 6.00 6.45
N ALA A 52 -10.49 6.43 7.32
CA ALA A 52 -10.68 7.58 8.19
C ALA A 52 -10.81 8.88 7.36
N GLU A 53 -9.93 9.13 6.39
CA GLU A 53 -10.00 10.28 5.49
C GLU A 53 -11.25 10.26 4.60
N GLY A 54 -11.61 9.09 4.07
CA GLY A 54 -12.83 8.89 3.29
C GLY A 54 -14.11 9.14 4.10
N SER A 55 -14.10 8.82 5.40
CA SER A 55 -15.21 9.13 6.31
C SER A 55 -15.36 10.64 6.56
N GLN A 56 -14.27 11.40 6.50
CA GLN A 56 -14.31 12.86 6.62
C GLN A 56 -14.81 13.54 5.34
N ASN A 57 -14.66 12.91 4.16
CA ASN A 57 -15.17 13.45 2.89
C ASN A 57 -16.62 13.03 2.56
N ALA A 58 -17.19 12.08 3.31
CA ALA A 58 -18.59 11.66 3.18
C ALA A 58 -19.58 12.50 4.02
N THR A 59 -19.09 13.53 4.72
CA THR A 59 -19.95 14.48 5.45
C THR A 59 -19.92 15.84 4.74
N ARG A 60 -20.73 16.00 3.69
CA ARG A 60 -21.16 17.32 3.21
C ARG A 60 -22.63 17.29 2.81
#